data_AF-A0A3N4MHL9-F1
#
_entry.id   AF-A0A3N4MHL9-F1
#
_cell.length_a   1.000
_cell.length_b   1.000
_cell.length_c   1.000
_cell.angle_alpha   90.00
_cell.angle_beta   90.00
_cell.angle_gamma   90.00
#
_symmetry.space_group_name_H-M   'P 1'
#
loop_
_entity.id
_entity.type
_entity.pdbx_description
1 polymer ?
#
loop_
_entity_poly.entity_id
_entity_poly.type
_entity_poly.pdbx_seq_one_letter_code
_entity_poly.pdbx_strand_id
1 'polypeptide(L)'
;MEKLFKSGISFDSDIVLRFFEKLFHAKDPPETNGHTSQRYRYEHFVLITEEIFLYTVTISVKYNKYDLLADIFHSRYLLSRDGRSNDPESFSAFNESYRLIDDYYKKLKGNNYFSVQAEIIMNHLSTGITRQQIVEADLLCYYIASIRGGYYFPRTYVYRDEYSRNFEFFNRLVSRKHFEKVKDVFDVENTDELLEKLAELNARGPQRGYPASFSKIPAPEWFIKNEEIGKSR
;
A
#
# COMPACT_ATOMS: atom_id res chain seq x y z
N MET A 1 2.35 5.33 -15.29
CA MET A 1 3.19 6.02 -14.29
C MET A 1 4.66 6.06 -14.65
N GLU A 2 5.35 4.93 -14.88
CA GLU A 2 6.82 4.94 -15.13
C GLU A 2 7.28 5.85 -16.28
N LYS A 3 6.65 5.79 -17.46
CA LYS A 3 6.97 6.68 -18.59
C LYS A 3 6.77 8.16 -18.25
N LEU A 4 5.72 8.48 -17.50
CA LEU A 4 5.43 9.84 -17.05
C LEU A 4 6.56 10.36 -16.16
N PHE A 5 7.02 9.55 -15.19
CA PHE A 5 8.10 9.98 -14.30
C PHE A 5 9.45 10.07 -15.01
N LYS A 6 9.74 9.18 -15.95
CA LYS A 6 10.96 9.25 -16.79
C LYS A 6 10.98 10.47 -17.69
N SER A 7 9.82 10.94 -18.15
CA SER A 7 9.73 12.11 -19.04
C SER A 7 10.04 13.44 -18.35
N GLY A 8 10.08 13.47 -17.01
CA GLY A 8 10.29 14.70 -16.24
C GLY A 8 9.10 15.67 -16.26
N ILE A 9 7.99 15.29 -16.91
CA ILE A 9 6.77 16.10 -16.98
C ILE A 9 6.20 16.27 -15.56
N SER A 10 5.99 17.52 -15.17
CA SER A 10 5.21 17.87 -13.98
C SER A 10 3.72 17.65 -14.29
N PHE A 11 3.01 17.06 -13.34
CA PHE A 11 1.57 16.86 -13.41
C PHE A 11 0.96 17.03 -12.03
N ASP A 12 -0.31 17.40 -12.00
CA ASP A 12 -1.08 17.58 -10.78
C ASP A 12 -1.46 16.22 -10.17
N SER A 13 -1.14 16.00 -8.89
CA SER A 13 -1.42 14.76 -8.17
C SER A 13 -2.92 14.47 -8.12
N ASP A 14 -3.76 15.50 -8.17
CA ASP A 14 -5.23 15.40 -8.32
C ASP A 14 -5.67 14.49 -9.48
N ILE A 15 -4.90 14.43 -10.56
CA ILE A 15 -5.19 13.55 -11.70
C ILE A 15 -5.12 12.08 -11.25
N VAL A 16 -4.13 11.74 -10.43
CA VAL A 16 -3.94 10.40 -9.87
C VAL A 16 -5.02 10.10 -8.84
N LEU A 17 -5.37 11.06 -7.99
CA LEU A 17 -6.44 10.91 -6.99
C LEU A 17 -7.78 10.60 -7.66
N ARG A 18 -8.21 11.43 -8.61
CA ARG A 18 -9.46 11.23 -9.38
C ARG A 18 -9.44 9.95 -10.20
N PHE A 19 -8.27 9.51 -10.65
CA PHE A 19 -8.13 8.22 -11.33
C PHE A 19 -8.46 7.07 -10.36
N PHE A 20 -7.93 7.08 -9.14
CA PHE A 20 -8.24 6.05 -8.15
C PHE A 20 -9.70 6.07 -7.69
N GLU A 21 -10.30 7.26 -7.54
CA GLU A 21 -11.74 7.37 -7.24
C GLU A 21 -12.59 6.71 -8.34
N LYS A 22 -12.32 7.05 -9.61
CA LYS A 22 -13.03 6.46 -10.75
C LYS A 22 -12.81 4.96 -10.86
N LEU A 23 -11.58 4.50 -10.62
CA LEU A 23 -11.25 3.08 -10.68
C LEU A 23 -11.95 2.30 -9.58
N PHE A 24 -11.99 2.85 -8.36
CA PHE A 24 -12.75 2.29 -7.25
C PHE A 24 -14.23 2.16 -7.58
N HIS A 25 -14.84 3.21 -8.16
CA HIS A 25 -16.25 3.22 -8.55
C HIS A 25 -16.59 2.24 -9.68
N ALA A 26 -15.60 1.76 -10.45
CA ALA A 26 -15.83 0.76 -11.49
C ALA A 26 -16.33 -0.59 -10.93
N LYS A 27 -16.12 -0.85 -9.63
CA LYS A 27 -16.63 -2.07 -8.96
C LYS A 27 -18.12 -2.03 -8.66
N ASP A 28 -18.72 -0.83 -8.62
CA ASP A 28 -20.12 -0.58 -8.25
C ASP A 28 -20.79 0.27 -9.34
N PRO A 29 -20.98 -0.27 -10.57
CA PRO A 29 -21.62 0.49 -11.64
C PRO A 29 -23.06 0.87 -11.27
N PRO A 30 -23.57 2.04 -11.73
CA PRO A 30 -24.91 2.49 -11.42
C PRO A 30 -25.95 1.40 -11.74
N GLU A 31 -26.84 1.11 -10.78
CA GLU A 31 -27.87 0.10 -10.97
C GLU A 31 -28.72 0.44 -12.20
N THR A 32 -28.61 -0.38 -13.25
CA THR A 32 -29.49 -0.24 -14.41
C THR A 32 -30.84 -0.92 -14.19
N ASN A 33 -30.95 -1.85 -13.23
CA ASN A 33 -32.18 -2.62 -12.96
C ASN A 33 -32.21 -3.24 -11.54
N GLY A 34 -32.24 -2.42 -10.47
CA GLY A 34 -32.76 -2.78 -9.13
C GLY A 34 -32.24 -4.06 -8.45
N HIS A 35 -31.07 -4.59 -8.84
CA HIS A 35 -30.55 -5.85 -8.34
C HIS A 35 -29.12 -5.69 -7.82
N THR A 36 -29.02 -5.49 -6.51
CA THR A 36 -27.80 -5.58 -5.67
C THR A 36 -27.06 -6.93 -5.75
N SER A 37 -27.57 -7.91 -6.51
CA SER A 37 -27.13 -9.30 -6.52
C SER A 37 -25.93 -9.62 -7.40
N GLN A 38 -25.36 -8.65 -8.15
CA GLN A 38 -24.29 -8.92 -9.12
C GLN A 38 -22.91 -8.34 -8.79
N ARG A 39 -22.70 -7.81 -7.57
CA ARG A 39 -21.43 -7.21 -7.15
C ARG A 39 -20.21 -8.13 -7.35
N TYR A 40 -20.41 -9.44 -7.21
CA TYR A 40 -19.38 -10.45 -7.48
C TYR A 40 -18.79 -10.39 -8.90
N ARG A 41 -19.56 -9.93 -9.89
CA ARG A 41 -19.12 -9.81 -11.29
C ARG A 41 -18.02 -8.76 -11.46
N TYR A 42 -17.93 -7.82 -10.52
CA TYR A 42 -17.03 -6.68 -10.57
C TYR A 42 -15.90 -6.74 -9.53
N GLU A 43 -15.76 -7.85 -8.78
CA GLU A 43 -14.66 -8.02 -7.81
C GLU A 43 -13.26 -7.91 -8.45
N HIS A 44 -13.13 -8.18 -9.74
CA HIS A 44 -11.89 -7.97 -10.48
C HIS A 44 -11.42 -6.51 -10.48
N PHE A 45 -12.34 -5.53 -10.43
CA PHE A 45 -11.96 -4.12 -10.33
C PHE A 45 -11.34 -3.78 -8.99
N VAL A 46 -11.76 -4.44 -7.92
CA VAL A 46 -11.17 -4.24 -6.60
C VAL A 46 -9.71 -4.73 -6.63
N LEU A 47 -9.44 -5.89 -7.25
CA LEU A 47 -8.08 -6.44 -7.41
C LEU A 47 -7.20 -5.52 -8.25
N ILE A 48 -7.74 -5.06 -9.39
CA ILE A 48 -7.04 -4.12 -10.27
C ILE A 48 -6.77 -2.80 -9.54
N THR A 49 -7.69 -2.32 -8.70
CA THR A 49 -7.50 -1.08 -7.91
C THR A 49 -6.34 -1.24 -6.94
N GLU A 50 -6.32 -2.30 -6.15
CA GLU A 50 -5.25 -2.59 -5.19
C GLU A 50 -3.90 -2.77 -5.90
N GLU A 51 -3.88 -3.55 -6.99
CA GLU A 51 -2.68 -3.78 -7.78
C GLU A 51 -2.12 -2.47 -8.35
N ILE A 52 -2.95 -1.66 -9.03
CA ILE A 52 -2.50 -0.38 -9.60
C ILE A 52 -2.07 0.60 -8.51
N PHE A 53 -2.71 0.58 -7.34
CA PHE A 53 -2.31 1.40 -6.20
C PHE A 53 -0.92 1.02 -5.70
N LEU A 54 -0.67 -0.27 -5.47
CA LEU A 54 0.64 -0.78 -5.07
C LEU A 54 1.72 -0.45 -6.11
N TYR A 55 1.45 -0.65 -7.40
CA TYR A 55 2.37 -0.25 -8.46
C TYR A 55 2.65 1.26 -8.44
N THR A 56 1.66 2.08 -8.14
CA THR A 56 1.83 3.54 -8.04
C THR A 56 2.75 3.89 -6.88
N VAL A 57 2.59 3.26 -5.72
CA VAL A 57 3.49 3.42 -4.57
C VAL A 57 4.90 2.95 -4.90
N THR A 58 5.06 1.74 -5.45
CA THR A 58 6.35 1.18 -5.85
C THR A 58 7.10 2.08 -6.83
N ILE A 59 6.41 2.56 -7.87
CA ILE A 59 7.02 3.44 -8.88
C ILE A 59 7.36 4.80 -8.26
N SER A 60 6.52 5.34 -7.37
CA SER A 60 6.78 6.62 -6.69
C SER A 60 8.02 6.54 -5.81
N VAL A 61 8.17 5.47 -5.03
CA VAL A 61 9.39 5.22 -4.24
C VAL A 61 10.61 5.07 -5.16
N LYS A 62 10.52 4.23 -6.20
CA LYS A 62 11.62 3.96 -7.16
C LYS A 62 12.14 5.23 -7.85
N TYR A 63 11.27 6.20 -8.12
CA TYR A 63 11.61 7.47 -8.79
C TYR A 63 11.68 8.68 -7.85
N ASN A 64 11.67 8.46 -6.53
CA ASN A 64 11.72 9.52 -5.51
C ASN A 64 10.61 10.58 -5.66
N LYS A 65 9.40 10.17 -6.06
CA LYS A 65 8.22 11.03 -6.17
C LYS A 65 7.48 11.07 -4.83
N TYR A 66 8.15 11.61 -3.82
CA TYR A 66 7.64 11.61 -2.44
C TYR A 66 6.51 12.60 -2.21
N ASP A 67 6.48 13.72 -2.93
CA ASP A 67 5.35 14.66 -2.90
C ASP A 67 4.05 13.97 -3.33
N LEU A 68 4.08 13.24 -4.46
CA LEU A 68 2.93 12.43 -4.89
C LEU A 68 2.58 11.35 -3.86
N LEU A 69 3.58 10.74 -3.24
CA LEU A 69 3.36 9.68 -2.26
C LEU A 69 2.66 10.22 -1.00
N ALA A 70 3.06 11.41 -0.54
CA ALA A 70 2.39 12.13 0.52
C ALA A 70 0.96 12.47 0.10
N ASP A 71 0.76 13.03 -1.10
CA ASP A 71 -0.57 13.38 -1.61
C ASP A 71 -1.51 12.17 -1.62
N ILE A 72 -1.10 11.02 -2.16
CA ILE A 72 -1.97 9.82 -2.19
C ILE A 72 -2.25 9.25 -0.81
N PHE A 73 -1.31 9.31 0.14
CA PHE A 73 -1.52 8.78 1.48
C PHE A 73 -2.35 9.68 2.39
N HIS A 74 -2.24 11.00 2.21
CA HIS A 74 -2.94 11.98 3.04
C HIS A 74 -4.28 12.41 2.44
N SER A 75 -4.53 12.07 1.17
CA SER A 75 -5.79 12.33 0.50
C SER A 75 -6.99 11.64 1.16
N ARG A 76 -8.11 12.33 1.03
CA ARG A 76 -9.44 11.89 1.46
C ARG A 76 -10.27 11.66 0.20
N TYR A 77 -10.37 10.40 -0.19
CA TYR A 77 -10.97 9.96 -1.46
C TYR A 77 -12.49 9.95 -1.37
N LEU A 78 -13.17 10.44 -2.41
CA LEU A 78 -14.62 10.47 -2.52
C LEU A 78 -15.18 9.11 -2.97
N LEU A 79 -15.13 8.13 -2.07
CA LEU A 79 -15.50 6.73 -2.31
C LEU A 79 -16.95 6.45 -1.88
N SER A 80 -17.92 7.18 -2.44
CA SER A 80 -19.35 6.94 -2.14
C SER A 80 -19.75 5.49 -2.46
N ARG A 81 -20.10 4.72 -1.42
CA ARG A 81 -20.74 3.40 -1.55
C ARG A 81 -22.25 3.62 -1.48
N ASP A 82 -22.92 3.52 -2.62
CA ASP A 82 -24.39 3.48 -2.72
C ASP A 82 -25.13 4.73 -2.20
N GLY A 83 -24.49 5.91 -2.17
CA GLY A 83 -25.12 7.18 -1.75
C GLY A 83 -25.50 7.24 -0.25
N ARG A 84 -25.07 6.28 0.56
CA ARG A 84 -25.39 6.19 2.00
C ARG A 84 -24.37 6.88 2.90
N SER A 85 -23.17 7.13 2.38
CA SER A 85 -22.08 7.82 3.05
C SER A 85 -21.28 8.60 2.01
N ASN A 86 -21.23 9.92 2.16
CA ASN A 86 -20.34 10.79 1.39
C ASN A 86 -19.06 11.12 2.17
N ASP A 87 -18.82 10.43 3.28
CA ASP A 87 -17.65 10.66 4.10
C ASP A 87 -16.41 10.24 3.30
N PRO A 88 -15.47 11.16 3.05
CA PRO A 88 -14.26 10.82 2.32
C PRO A 88 -13.46 9.73 3.05
N GLU A 89 -13.06 8.67 2.34
CA GLU A 89 -12.29 7.55 2.91
C GLU A 89 -10.77 7.78 2.74
N SER A 90 -9.93 7.08 3.51
CA SER A 90 -8.47 7.07 3.27
C SER A 90 -8.11 6.09 2.16
N PHE A 91 -6.85 6.11 1.70
CA PHE A 91 -6.34 5.12 0.74
C PHE A 91 -6.50 3.67 1.21
N SER A 92 -6.67 3.45 2.52
CA SER A 92 -6.87 2.11 3.09
C SER A 92 -8.13 1.42 2.56
N ALA A 93 -9.08 2.19 2.04
CA ALA A 93 -10.26 1.67 1.34
C ALA A 93 -9.91 0.86 0.08
N PHE A 94 -8.71 1.01 -0.49
CA PHE A 94 -8.26 0.18 -1.61
C PHE A 94 -7.78 -1.21 -1.19
N ASN A 95 -7.63 -1.47 0.12
CA ASN A 95 -7.16 -2.75 0.67
C ASN A 95 -8.30 -3.73 1.01
N GLU A 96 -9.35 -3.77 0.18
CA GLU A 96 -10.52 -4.64 0.42
C GLU A 96 -10.17 -6.14 0.29
N SER A 97 -10.89 -6.99 1.03
CA SER A 97 -10.74 -8.44 0.94
C SER A 97 -11.75 -9.02 -0.05
N TYR A 98 -11.28 -9.85 -0.98
CA TYR A 98 -12.14 -10.68 -1.84
C TYR A 98 -12.33 -12.05 -1.22
N ARG A 99 -13.58 -12.53 -1.12
CA ARG A 99 -13.86 -13.91 -0.72
C ARG A 99 -14.05 -14.83 -1.92
N LEU A 100 -14.72 -14.37 -2.98
CA LEU A 100 -15.10 -15.25 -4.08
C LEU A 100 -13.93 -15.62 -4.99
N ILE A 101 -13.06 -14.65 -5.32
CA ILE A 101 -11.82 -14.94 -6.06
C ILE A 101 -10.91 -15.87 -5.26
N ASP A 102 -10.75 -15.62 -3.96
CA ASP A 102 -9.94 -16.43 -3.05
C ASP A 102 -10.43 -17.89 -3.02
N ASP A 103 -11.75 -18.09 -2.86
CA ASP A 103 -12.37 -19.42 -2.82
C ASP A 103 -12.29 -20.14 -4.17
N TYR A 104 -12.53 -19.44 -5.28
CA TYR A 104 -12.46 -20.00 -6.63
C TYR A 104 -11.04 -20.47 -6.96
N TYR A 105 -10.04 -19.63 -6.72
CA TYR A 105 -8.64 -19.96 -7.04
C TYR A 105 -8.09 -21.09 -6.17
N LYS A 106 -8.41 -21.11 -4.87
CA LYS A 106 -8.02 -22.21 -3.97
C LYS A 106 -8.59 -23.55 -4.47
N LYS A 107 -9.86 -23.56 -4.90
CA LYS A 107 -10.50 -24.75 -5.49
C LYS A 107 -9.88 -25.16 -6.83
N LEU A 108 -9.58 -24.19 -7.70
CA LEU A 108 -9.06 -24.45 -9.04
C LEU A 108 -7.62 -24.98 -9.02
N LYS A 109 -6.76 -24.44 -8.15
CA LYS A 109 -5.33 -24.74 -8.13
C LYS A 109 -4.93 -25.81 -7.12
N GLY A 110 -5.82 -26.22 -6.22
CA GLY A 110 -5.55 -27.23 -5.20
C GLY A 110 -4.47 -26.83 -4.19
N ASN A 111 -4.08 -25.55 -4.15
CA ASN A 111 -3.01 -25.02 -3.34
C ASN A 111 -3.58 -24.16 -2.19
N ASN A 112 -3.01 -24.33 -1.00
CA ASN A 112 -3.29 -23.48 0.17
C ASN A 112 -2.44 -22.20 0.10
N TYR A 113 -2.83 -21.25 -0.74
CA TYR A 113 -2.25 -19.90 -0.70
C TYR A 113 -2.65 -19.19 0.59
N PHE A 114 -1.71 -18.47 1.22
CA PHE A 114 -2.03 -17.56 2.33
C PHE A 114 -2.93 -16.41 1.87
N SER A 115 -2.71 -15.92 0.64
CA SER A 115 -3.52 -14.92 -0.02
C SER A 115 -3.48 -15.15 -1.53
N VAL A 116 -4.63 -15.38 -2.16
CA VAL A 116 -4.68 -15.49 -3.62
C VAL A 116 -4.36 -14.13 -4.26
N GLN A 117 -4.76 -13.04 -3.60
CA GLN A 117 -4.50 -11.67 -4.03
C GLN A 117 -3.02 -11.41 -4.18
N ALA A 118 -2.25 -11.71 -3.12
CA ALA A 118 -0.82 -11.54 -3.14
C ALA A 118 -0.17 -12.45 -4.20
N GLU A 119 -0.66 -13.68 -4.37
CA GLU A 119 -0.19 -14.58 -5.43
C GLU A 119 -0.45 -14.00 -6.84
N ILE A 120 -1.62 -13.42 -7.08
CA ILE A 120 -1.94 -12.81 -8.38
C ILE A 120 -1.01 -11.61 -8.64
N ILE A 121 -0.90 -10.69 -7.67
CA ILE A 121 -0.02 -9.52 -7.77
C ILE A 121 1.44 -9.96 -8.05
N MET A 122 1.92 -11.00 -7.36
CA MET A 122 3.29 -11.53 -7.55
C MET A 122 3.52 -12.25 -8.87
N ASN A 123 2.45 -12.68 -9.56
CA ASN A 123 2.51 -13.29 -10.88
C ASN A 123 2.35 -12.28 -12.02
N HIS A 124 1.82 -11.09 -11.74
CA HIS A 124 1.62 -10.01 -12.71
C HIS A 124 2.78 -9.00 -12.77
N LEU A 125 3.97 -9.37 -12.30
CA LEU A 125 5.12 -8.47 -12.24
C LEU A 125 5.44 -7.87 -13.61
N SER A 126 5.41 -6.54 -13.69
CA SER A 126 5.88 -5.82 -14.87
C SER A 126 7.41 -5.85 -14.99
N THR A 127 7.92 -5.78 -16.22
CA THR A 127 9.37 -5.68 -16.46
C THR A 127 9.96 -4.48 -15.72
N GLY A 128 11.04 -4.71 -14.95
CA GLY A 128 11.74 -3.66 -14.21
C GLY A 128 11.21 -3.36 -12.80
N ILE A 129 10.23 -4.11 -12.31
CA ILE A 129 9.80 -4.08 -10.90
C ILE A 129 10.07 -5.45 -10.28
N THR A 130 10.70 -5.49 -9.12
CA THR A 130 11.00 -6.73 -8.40
C THR A 130 9.86 -7.09 -7.44
N ARG A 131 9.75 -8.38 -7.08
CA ARG A 131 8.82 -8.84 -6.02
C ARG A 131 9.02 -8.05 -4.73
N GLN A 132 10.26 -7.89 -4.32
CA GLN A 132 10.62 -7.19 -3.09
C GLN A 132 10.16 -5.73 -3.10
N GLN A 133 10.22 -5.04 -4.24
CA GLN A 133 9.72 -3.66 -4.34
C GLN A 133 8.20 -3.54 -4.17
N ILE A 134 7.43 -4.58 -4.54
CA ILE A 134 5.99 -4.63 -4.27
C ILE A 134 5.75 -4.93 -2.79
N VAL A 135 6.49 -5.87 -2.21
CA VAL A 135 6.41 -6.18 -0.77
C VAL A 135 6.68 -4.94 0.09
N GLU A 136 7.73 -4.20 -0.24
CA GLU A 136 8.11 -2.96 0.43
C GLU A 136 7.01 -1.88 0.30
N ALA A 137 6.43 -1.71 -0.89
CA ALA A 137 5.34 -0.76 -1.09
C ALA A 137 4.08 -1.12 -0.26
N ASP A 138 3.73 -2.39 -0.20
CA ASP A 138 2.58 -2.88 0.58
C ASP A 138 2.82 -2.71 2.09
N LEU A 139 4.04 -2.99 2.57
CA LEU A 139 4.45 -2.71 3.94
C LEU A 139 4.44 -1.21 4.26
N LEU A 140 4.88 -0.36 3.33
CA LEU A 140 4.82 1.09 3.50
C LEU A 140 3.38 1.56 3.69
N CYS A 141 2.45 1.08 2.85
CA CYS A 141 1.02 1.35 2.97
C CYS A 141 0.49 0.94 4.35
N TYR A 142 0.90 -0.24 4.83
CA TYR A 142 0.55 -0.71 6.18
C TYR A 142 1.03 0.23 7.29
N TYR A 143 2.29 0.65 7.25
CA TYR A 143 2.85 1.52 8.30
C TYR A 143 2.20 2.89 8.29
N ILE A 144 2.01 3.50 7.11
CA ILE A 144 1.37 4.81 7.00
C ILE A 144 -0.10 4.76 7.45
N ALA A 145 -0.85 3.73 7.05
CA ALA A 145 -2.21 3.55 7.55
C ALA A 145 -2.24 3.38 9.08
N SER A 146 -1.31 2.59 9.64
CA SER A 146 -1.22 2.31 11.08
C SER A 146 -0.85 3.54 11.91
N ILE A 147 0.01 4.42 11.39
CA ILE A 147 0.35 5.72 11.97
C ILE A 147 -0.88 6.62 12.03
N ARG A 148 -1.72 6.57 10.99
CA ARG A 148 -2.95 7.39 10.87
C ARG A 148 -4.14 6.79 11.63
N GLY A 149 -3.93 5.73 12.42
CA GLY A 149 -4.99 5.02 13.13
C GLY A 149 -5.95 4.23 12.23
N GLY A 150 -5.62 4.06 10.94
CA GLY A 150 -6.38 3.31 9.97
C GLY A 150 -6.07 1.80 9.98
N TYR A 151 -6.93 1.03 9.33
CA TYR A 151 -6.72 -0.39 9.11
C TYR A 151 -6.26 -0.65 7.67
N TYR A 152 -5.08 -1.25 7.53
CA TYR A 152 -4.57 -1.79 6.28
C TYR A 152 -3.90 -3.13 6.63
N PHE A 153 -4.01 -4.13 5.77
CA PHE A 153 -3.34 -5.42 5.94
C PHE A 153 -2.44 -5.67 4.72
N PRO A 154 -1.10 -5.67 4.90
CA PRO A 154 -0.18 -5.93 3.81
C PRO A 154 -0.26 -7.41 3.49
N ARG A 155 -0.75 -7.80 2.31
CA ARG A 155 -0.96 -9.21 1.96
C ARG A 155 0.28 -9.84 1.36
N THR A 156 1.16 -9.03 0.79
CA THR A 156 2.35 -9.47 0.07
C THR A 156 3.54 -9.76 0.99
N TYR A 157 3.46 -9.41 2.28
CA TYR A 157 4.54 -9.61 3.25
C TYR A 157 5.02 -11.07 3.36
N VAL A 158 4.19 -12.05 3.01
CA VAL A 158 4.55 -13.48 3.00
C VAL A 158 5.59 -13.84 1.92
N TYR A 159 5.79 -12.97 0.94
CA TYR A 159 6.82 -13.10 -0.11
C TYR A 159 8.09 -12.29 0.21
N ARG A 160 8.18 -11.69 1.40
CA ARG A 160 9.40 -10.99 1.83
C ARG A 160 10.56 -11.96 1.93
N ASP A 161 11.77 -11.48 1.65
CA ASP A 161 12.98 -12.17 2.06
C ASP A 161 13.16 -12.00 3.57
N GLU A 162 12.97 -13.08 4.34
CA GLU A 162 13.06 -13.05 5.81
C GLU A 162 14.46 -12.71 6.33
N TYR A 163 15.50 -12.97 5.54
CA TYR A 163 16.89 -12.70 5.90
C TYR A 163 17.33 -11.30 5.48
N SER A 164 16.57 -10.66 4.60
CA SER A 164 16.83 -9.29 4.18
C SER A 164 16.32 -8.29 5.22
N ARG A 165 17.23 -7.40 5.63
CA ARG A 165 16.89 -6.13 6.30
C ARG A 165 16.87 -4.96 5.32
N ASN A 166 16.98 -5.24 4.02
CA ASN A 166 16.95 -4.20 3.02
C ASN A 166 15.50 -3.79 2.79
N PHE A 167 15.20 -2.55 3.17
CA PHE A 167 14.02 -1.83 2.73
C PHE A 167 14.50 -0.43 2.37
N GLU A 168 14.80 -0.21 1.10
CA GLU A 168 15.55 0.96 0.65
C GLU A 168 14.97 2.29 1.17
N PHE A 169 13.63 2.42 1.21
CA PHE A 169 12.94 3.57 1.77
C PHE A 169 13.30 3.84 3.25
N PHE A 170 13.23 2.81 4.12
CA PHE A 170 13.60 2.95 5.52
C PHE A 170 15.10 3.08 5.73
N ASN A 171 15.91 2.26 5.04
CA ASN A 171 17.36 2.27 5.21
C ASN A 171 17.97 3.64 4.85
N ARG A 172 17.37 4.39 3.92
CA ARG A 172 17.82 5.75 3.54
C ARG A 172 17.49 6.83 4.58
N LEU A 173 16.59 6.58 5.54
CA LEU A 173 16.26 7.54 6.62
C LEU A 173 17.45 7.85 7.54
N VAL A 174 18.54 7.08 7.47
CA VAL A 174 19.80 7.41 8.15
C VAL A 174 20.34 8.78 7.70
N SER A 175 20.10 9.18 6.45
CA SER A 175 20.48 10.50 5.95
C SER A 175 19.43 11.56 6.28
N ARG A 176 19.86 12.65 6.93
CA ARG A 176 19.00 13.82 7.19
C ARG A 176 18.46 14.41 5.89
N LYS A 177 19.28 14.50 4.85
CA LYS A 177 18.85 14.97 3.53
C LYS A 177 17.74 14.10 2.94
N HIS A 178 17.76 12.80 3.18
CA HIS A 178 16.68 11.93 2.73
C HIS A 178 15.44 12.08 3.61
N PHE A 179 15.60 12.16 4.94
CA PHE A 179 14.51 12.44 5.86
C PHE A 179 13.72 13.68 5.44
N GLU A 180 14.39 14.81 5.15
CA GLU A 180 13.72 16.03 4.71
C GLU A 180 12.89 15.86 3.43
N LYS A 181 13.20 14.86 2.58
CA LYS A 181 12.43 14.57 1.36
C LYS A 181 11.21 13.70 1.60
N VAL A 182 11.17 12.95 2.71
CA VAL A 182 10.15 11.93 2.95
C VAL A 182 9.32 12.20 4.21
N LYS A 183 9.67 13.22 4.99
CA LYS A 183 8.96 13.57 6.23
C LYS A 183 7.45 13.80 6.00
N ASP A 184 7.10 14.42 4.86
CA ASP A 184 5.71 14.67 4.49
C ASP A 184 4.93 13.38 4.24
N VAL A 185 5.59 12.30 3.79
CA VAL A 185 4.97 10.97 3.62
C VAL A 185 4.53 10.38 4.98
N PHE A 186 5.26 10.72 6.05
CA PHE A 186 4.96 10.30 7.41
C PHE A 186 4.09 11.31 8.18
N ASP A 187 3.76 12.46 7.59
CA ASP A 187 3.01 13.54 8.24
C ASP A 187 3.73 14.05 9.51
N VAL A 188 5.04 14.33 9.40
CA VAL A 188 5.91 14.78 10.51
C VAL A 188 6.79 15.95 10.10
N GLU A 189 7.10 16.82 11.06
CA GLU A 189 7.96 17.99 10.83
C GLU A 189 9.44 17.71 11.08
N ASN A 190 9.74 16.81 12.01
CA ASN A 190 11.08 16.54 12.51
C ASN A 190 11.29 15.05 12.84
N THR A 191 12.55 14.68 13.11
CA THR A 191 12.92 13.30 13.39
C THR A 191 12.31 12.78 14.68
N ASP A 192 12.08 13.64 15.67
CA ASP A 192 11.57 13.23 16.98
C ASP A 192 10.11 12.76 16.87
N GLU A 193 9.29 13.48 16.10
CA GLU A 193 7.92 13.06 15.77
C GLU A 193 7.89 11.73 15.01
N LEU A 194 8.83 11.50 14.08
CA LEU A 194 8.93 10.22 13.39
C LEU A 194 9.29 9.10 14.37
N LEU A 195 10.22 9.35 15.29
CA LEU A 195 10.66 8.38 16.29
C LEU A 195 9.52 7.98 17.22
N GLU A 196 8.67 8.93 17.63
CA GLU A 196 7.48 8.66 18.44
C GLU A 196 6.50 7.74 17.69
N LYS A 197 6.15 8.08 16.44
CA LYS A 197 5.26 7.26 15.60
C LYS A 197 5.82 5.85 15.37
N LEU A 198 7.12 5.71 15.12
CA LEU A 198 7.76 4.40 14.93
C LEU A 198 7.82 3.59 16.23
N ALA A 199 8.08 4.24 17.37
CA ALA A 199 8.04 3.59 18.68
C ALA A 199 6.64 3.03 19.00
N GLU A 200 5.58 3.78 18.68
CA GLU A 200 4.20 3.27 18.82
C GLU A 200 3.94 2.04 17.94
N LEU A 201 4.42 2.05 16.70
CA LEU A 201 4.31 0.89 15.81
C LEU A 201 5.07 -0.32 16.35
N ASN A 202 6.30 -0.12 16.83
CA ASN A 202 7.13 -1.19 17.39
C ASN A 202 6.51 -1.77 18.67
N ALA A 203 5.91 -0.93 19.53
CA ALA A 203 5.25 -1.37 20.76
C ALA A 203 4.03 -2.28 20.50
N ARG A 204 3.39 -2.17 19.33
CA ARG A 204 2.32 -3.09 18.91
C ARG A 204 2.86 -4.50 18.57
N GLY A 205 4.17 -4.63 18.36
CA GLY A 205 4.90 -5.88 18.10
C GLY A 205 4.55 -6.56 16.77
N PRO A 206 5.28 -7.63 16.38
CA PRO A 206 4.95 -8.48 15.24
C PRO A 206 3.76 -9.41 15.57
N GLN A 207 2.64 -8.85 16.00
CA GLN A 207 1.47 -9.61 16.43
C GLN A 207 0.51 -9.93 15.29
N ARG A 208 0.73 -9.37 14.09
CA ARG A 208 -0.18 -9.50 12.95
C ARG A 208 0.47 -10.27 11.81
N GLY A 209 -0.34 -11.10 11.17
CA GLY A 209 0.03 -11.93 10.04
C GLY A 209 -0.96 -13.08 9.89
N TYR A 210 -0.88 -13.80 8.78
CA TYR A 210 -1.65 -15.01 8.56
C TYR A 210 -1.33 -16.05 9.65
N PRO A 211 -2.37 -16.67 10.27
CA PRO A 211 -2.18 -17.61 11.38
C PRO A 211 -1.20 -18.75 11.08
N ALA A 212 -1.24 -19.28 9.86
CA ALA A 212 -0.40 -20.41 9.44
C ALA A 212 0.91 -19.99 8.73
N SER A 213 1.20 -18.70 8.63
CA SER A 213 2.46 -18.24 8.03
C SER A 213 3.58 -18.27 9.06
N PHE A 214 4.72 -18.84 8.66
CA PHE A 214 5.99 -18.76 9.41
C PHE A 214 6.48 -17.31 9.54
N SER A 215 6.09 -16.46 8.59
CA SER A 215 6.40 -15.03 8.59
C SER A 215 5.33 -14.22 9.31
N LYS A 216 5.78 -13.18 10.01
CA LYS A 216 4.94 -12.11 10.55
C LYS A 216 5.21 -10.81 9.82
N ILE A 217 4.26 -9.87 9.91
CA ILE A 217 4.47 -8.52 9.41
C ILE A 217 5.62 -7.92 10.25
N PRO A 218 6.75 -7.54 9.63
CA PRO A 218 7.90 -7.01 10.37
C PRO A 218 7.56 -5.66 11.01
N ALA A 219 8.14 -5.38 12.18
CA ALA A 219 8.11 -4.05 12.76
C ALA A 219 9.12 -3.13 12.04
N PRO A 220 8.89 -1.80 11.97
CA PRO A 220 9.83 -0.87 11.34
C PRO A 220 11.28 -0.97 11.86
N GLU A 221 11.47 -1.28 13.15
CA GLU A 221 12.80 -1.51 13.76
C GLU A 221 13.62 -2.63 13.10
N TRP A 222 12.98 -3.54 12.36
CA TRP A 222 13.66 -4.59 11.60
C TRP A 222 14.53 -4.01 10.47
N PHE A 223 14.12 -2.88 9.90
CA PHE A 223 14.76 -2.26 8.73
C PHE A 223 15.74 -1.14 9.10
N ILE A 224 15.41 -0.38 10.14
CA ILE A 224 16.24 0.72 10.62
C ILE A 224 16.10 0.86 12.13
N LYS A 225 17.22 1.07 12.81
CA LYS A 225 17.19 1.38 14.23
C LYS A 225 16.81 2.85 14.44
N ASN A 226 15.95 3.11 15.41
CA ASN A 226 15.53 4.46 15.80
C ASN A 226 16.73 5.42 16.01
N GLU A 227 17.80 4.94 16.64
CA GLU A 227 19.01 5.72 16.90
C GLU A 227 19.79 6.17 15.65
N GLU A 228 19.55 5.56 14.48
CA GLU A 228 20.26 5.85 13.23
C GLU A 228 19.55 6.91 12.37
N ILE A 229 18.26 7.18 12.61
CA ILE A 229 17.45 8.09 11.81
C ILE A 229 18.03 9.52 11.86
N GLY A 230 18.26 10.11 10.68
CA GLY A 230 18.73 11.49 10.53
C GLY A 230 20.15 11.77 11.05
N LYS A 231 20.94 10.75 11.38
CA LYS A 231 22.30 10.92 11.96
C LYS A 231 23.37 11.25 10.93
N SER A 232 23.22 10.78 9.69
CA SER A 232 24.14 11.08 8.60
C SER A 232 23.75 12.38 7.89
N ARG A 233 24.74 13.12 7.36
CA ARG A 233 24.51 14.35 6.60
C ARG A 233 23.77 14.09 5.28
#